data_AF-A0AAV6X593-F1
#
_entry.id   AF-A0AAV6X593-F1
#
_cell.length_a   1.000
_cell.length_b   1.000
_cell.length_c   1.000
_cell.angle_alpha   90.00
_cell.angle_beta   90.00
_cell.angle_gamma   90.00
#
_symmetry.space_group_name_H-M   'P 1'
#
loop_
_entity.id
_entity.type
_entity.pdbx_description
1 polymer ?
#
loop_
_entity_poly.entity_id
_entity_poly.type
_entity_poly.pdbx_seq_one_letter_code
_entity_poly.pdbx_strand_id
1 'polypeptide(L)'
;MKKKPLSFQVPIMNDHQLLRKVASDVTSEISKLSKYLEAIVELDETILQAECDCCGLKEECTKEYISRIRNSYSGRWVCGLCSEAVKERLNHDPVAIEEAMITHRKFLRDFNTNIRVNPKLSLTLAMKNLAKRSGEKRRN
;
A
#
# COMPACT_ATOMS: atom_id res chain seq x y z
N MET A 1 51.06 -31.20 34.00
CA MET A 1 50.30 -29.96 33.70
C MET A 1 48.92 -30.04 34.34
N LYS A 2 48.72 -29.42 35.51
CA LYS A 2 47.39 -29.34 36.15
C LYS A 2 46.80 -27.97 35.83
N LYS A 3 45.74 -27.92 35.01
CA LYS A 3 44.99 -26.69 34.73
C LYS A 3 44.30 -26.25 36.02
N LYS A 4 44.62 -25.06 36.54
CA LYS A 4 43.88 -24.45 37.66
C LYS A 4 42.44 -24.16 37.21
N PRO A 5 41.42 -24.42 38.03
CA PRO A 5 40.06 -24.04 37.67
C PRO A 5 39.98 -22.52 37.70
N LEU A 6 39.44 -21.92 36.63
CA LEU A 6 39.13 -20.50 36.60
C LEU A 6 37.91 -20.31 37.50
N SER A 7 38.14 -19.92 38.75
CA SER A 7 37.07 -19.54 39.66
C SER A 7 36.45 -18.24 39.13
N PHE A 8 35.32 -18.35 38.44
CA PHE A 8 34.46 -17.21 38.18
C PHE A 8 33.86 -16.77 39.53
N GLN A 9 34.49 -15.79 40.16
CA GLN A 9 33.93 -15.14 41.35
C GLN A 9 32.79 -14.23 40.88
N VAL A 10 31.55 -14.69 41.06
CA VAL A 10 30.38 -13.82 40.95
C VAL A 10 30.48 -12.82 42.11
N PRO A 11 30.41 -11.50 41.86
CA PRO A 11 30.46 -10.51 42.93
C PRO A 11 29.34 -10.77 43.94
N ILE A 12 29.68 -10.85 45.23
CA ILE A 12 28.69 -10.91 46.33
C ILE A 12 28.08 -9.52 46.44
N MET A 13 27.09 -9.22 45.59
CA MET A 13 26.26 -8.02 45.73
C MET A 13 25.25 -8.29 46.86
N ASN A 14 25.10 -7.33 47.78
CA ASN A 14 24.10 -7.40 48.83
C ASN A 14 22.70 -7.52 48.20
N ASP A 15 21.78 -8.33 48.74
CA ASP A 15 20.46 -8.59 48.12
C ASP A 15 19.70 -7.28 47.80
N HIS A 16 19.84 -6.28 48.66
CA HIS A 16 19.30 -4.94 48.44
C HIS A 16 19.86 -4.22 47.20
N GLN A 17 21.13 -4.43 46.86
CA GLN A 17 21.77 -3.84 45.68
C GLN A 17 21.36 -4.57 44.39
N LEU A 18 21.19 -5.89 44.44
CA LEU A 18 20.68 -6.68 43.31
C LEU A 18 19.25 -6.26 42.97
N LEU A 19 18.38 -6.17 43.97
CA LEU A 19 17.00 -5.72 43.80
C LEU A 19 16.92 -4.30 43.21
N ARG A 20 17.77 -3.38 43.68
CA ARG A 20 17.85 -2.00 43.12
C ARG A 20 18.29 -2.01 41.66
N LYS A 21 19.27 -2.84 41.30
CA LYS A 21 19.74 -2.94 39.92
C LYS A 21 18.64 -3.49 39.00
N VAL A 22 18.00 -4.59 39.39
CA VAL A 22 16.88 -5.17 38.63
C VAL A 22 15.73 -4.16 38.49
N ALA A 23 15.37 -3.45 39.56
CA ALA A 23 14.35 -2.43 39.50
C ALA A 23 14.73 -1.28 38.55
N SER A 24 15.99 -0.86 38.55
CA SER A 24 16.51 0.17 37.62
C SER A 24 16.46 -0.30 36.17
N ASP A 25 16.92 -1.52 35.90
CA ASP A 25 16.93 -2.12 34.56
C ASP A 25 15.49 -2.23 34.03
N VAL A 26 14.57 -2.76 34.83
CA VAL A 26 13.14 -2.84 34.49
C VAL A 26 12.53 -1.46 34.25
N THR A 27 12.85 -0.46 35.08
CA THR A 27 12.33 0.90 34.92
C THR A 27 12.82 1.56 33.62
N SER A 28 14.10 1.35 33.29
CA SER A 28 14.69 1.80 32.01
C SER A 28 13.95 1.15 30.83
N GLU A 29 13.66 -0.14 30.93
CA GLU A 29 13.05 -0.91 29.86
C GLU A 29 11.59 -0.50 29.66
N ILE A 30 10.84 -0.30 30.75
CA ILE A 30 9.48 0.28 30.73
C ILE A 30 9.50 1.66 30.07
N SER A 31 10.46 2.52 30.42
CA SER A 31 10.57 3.87 29.86
C SER A 31 10.85 3.84 28.35
N LYS A 32 11.69 2.91 27.87
CA LYS A 32 11.94 2.70 26.44
C LYS A 32 10.67 2.25 25.72
N LEU A 33 10.00 1.23 26.26
CA LEU A 33 8.76 0.69 25.67
C LEU A 33 7.66 1.75 25.59
N SER A 34 7.53 2.60 26.62
CA SER A 34 6.59 3.73 26.60
C SER A 34 6.85 4.66 25.42
N LYS A 35 8.10 5.03 25.16
CA LYS A 35 8.46 5.88 24.01
C LYS A 35 8.19 5.23 22.66
N TYR A 36 8.47 3.93 22.54
CA TYR A 36 8.13 3.19 21.31
C TYR A 36 6.62 3.16 21.09
N LEU A 37 5.84 2.97 22.14
CA LEU A 37 4.38 2.97 22.06
C LEU A 37 3.86 4.33 21.61
N GLU A 38 4.39 5.42 22.17
CA GLU A 38 4.05 6.79 21.80
C GLU A 38 4.32 7.05 20.31
N ALA A 39 5.49 6.66 19.81
CA ALA A 39 5.84 6.79 18.39
C ALA A 39 4.95 5.92 17.47
N ILE A 40 4.53 4.73 17.92
CA ILE A 40 3.62 3.86 17.15
C ILE A 40 2.23 4.49 17.06
N VAL A 41 1.73 5.07 18.16
CA VAL A 41 0.44 5.77 18.20
C VAL A 41 0.47 6.99 17.29
N GLU A 42 1.54 7.80 17.34
CA GLU A 42 1.72 8.93 16.43
C GLU A 42 1.73 8.50 14.96
N LEU A 43 2.38 7.38 14.62
CA LEU A 43 2.41 6.88 13.26
C LEU A 43 1.02 6.42 12.78
N ASP A 44 0.27 5.71 13.62
CA ASP A 44 -1.10 5.26 13.33
C ASP A 44 -2.02 6.46 13.05
N GLU A 45 -1.87 7.56 13.79
CA GLU A 45 -2.64 8.78 13.53
C GLU A 45 -2.34 9.42 12.16
N THR A 46 -1.15 9.20 11.58
CA THR A 46 -0.76 9.77 10.28
C THR A 46 -1.17 8.90 9.09
N ILE A 47 -1.41 7.61 9.32
CA ILE A 47 -1.78 6.63 8.28
C ILE A 47 -3.30 6.50 8.26
N LEU A 48 -3.88 6.59 7.07
CA LEU A 48 -5.31 6.40 6.85
C LEU A 48 -5.54 5.33 5.79
N GLN A 49 -6.60 4.54 5.99
CA GLN A 49 -7.10 3.68 4.94
C GLN A 49 -7.90 4.53 3.93
N ALA A 50 -7.46 4.54 2.68
CA ALA A 50 -8.08 5.30 1.60
C ALA A 50 -8.54 4.36 0.48
N GLU A 51 -9.80 4.50 0.06
CA GLU A 51 -10.41 3.69 -0.99
C GLU A 51 -10.40 4.43 -2.33
N CYS A 52 -9.78 3.84 -3.34
CA CYS A 52 -9.61 4.43 -4.66
C CYS A 52 -10.96 4.69 -5.36
N ASP A 53 -11.19 5.94 -5.77
CA ASP A 53 -12.42 6.38 -6.44
C ASP A 53 -12.59 5.80 -7.86
N CYS A 54 -11.60 5.05 -8.36
CA CYS A 54 -11.63 4.39 -9.67
C CYS A 54 -11.98 2.91 -9.59
N CYS A 55 -11.33 2.17 -8.70
CA CYS A 55 -11.40 0.70 -8.67
C CYS A 55 -11.83 0.11 -7.32
N GLY A 56 -11.99 0.93 -6.28
CA GLY A 56 -12.34 0.46 -4.93
C GLY A 56 -11.19 -0.23 -4.18
N LEU A 57 -9.95 -0.20 -4.70
CA LEU A 57 -8.79 -0.72 -3.97
C LEU A 57 -8.53 0.14 -2.73
N LYS A 58 -8.37 -0.50 -1.58
CA LYS A 58 -8.03 0.15 -0.33
C LYS A 58 -6.53 0.09 -0.10
N GLU A 59 -5.93 1.23 0.23
CA GLU A 59 -4.51 1.37 0.54
C GLU A 59 -4.35 2.10 1.88
N GLU A 60 -3.35 1.71 2.66
CA GLU A 60 -2.91 2.46 3.84
C GLU A 60 -1.90 3.52 3.38
N CYS A 61 -2.20 4.79 3.64
CA CYS A 61 -1.44 5.91 3.10
C CYS A 61 -1.33 7.04 4.12
N THR A 62 -0.23 7.78 4.11
CA THR A 62 -0.12 8.96 4.97
C THR A 62 -1.10 10.05 4.54
N LYS A 63 -1.58 10.84 5.50
CA LYS A 63 -2.46 12.00 5.27
C LYS A 63 -1.90 12.97 4.23
N GLU A 64 -0.58 13.21 4.26
CA GLU A 64 0.11 14.09 3.31
C GLU A 64 0.07 13.50 1.90
N TYR A 65 0.30 12.20 1.76
CA TYR A 65 0.27 11.54 0.45
C TYR A 65 -1.14 11.55 -0.15
N ILE A 66 -2.17 11.26 0.66
CA ILE A 66 -3.58 11.36 0.24
C ILE A 66 -3.91 12.76 -0.28
N SER A 67 -3.47 13.79 0.44
CA SER A 67 -3.71 15.18 0.06
C SER A 67 -3.02 15.55 -1.27
N ARG A 68 -1.77 15.11 -1.46
CA ARG A 68 -1.04 15.33 -2.73
C ARG A 68 -1.73 14.67 -3.92
N ILE A 69 -2.21 13.44 -3.75
CA ILE A 69 -2.93 12.74 -4.82
C ILE A 69 -4.25 13.45 -5.13
N ARG A 70 -5.05 13.81 -4.12
CA ARG A 70 -6.29 14.57 -4.34
C ARG A 70 -6.06 15.86 -5.12
N ASN A 71 -4.98 16.60 -4.83
CA ASN A 71 -4.65 17.81 -5.56
C ASN A 71 -4.31 17.54 -7.04
N SER A 72 -3.72 16.39 -7.35
CA SER A 72 -3.34 16.02 -8.72
C SER A 72 -4.47 15.42 -9.55
N TYR A 73 -5.55 14.92 -8.92
CA TYR A 73 -6.59 14.12 -9.59
C TYR A 73 -8.01 14.68 -9.37
N SER A 74 -8.19 16.00 -9.50
CA SER A 74 -9.50 16.67 -9.35
C SER A 74 -10.18 16.41 -7.99
N GLY A 75 -9.42 16.47 -6.91
CA GLY A 75 -9.94 16.26 -5.54
C GLY A 75 -10.16 14.79 -5.16
N ARG A 76 -9.82 13.84 -6.04
CA ARG A 76 -10.15 12.42 -5.86
C ARG A 76 -8.94 11.60 -5.45
N TRP A 77 -9.19 10.60 -4.60
CA TRP A 77 -8.14 9.67 -4.21
C TRP A 77 -8.03 8.55 -5.26
N VAL A 78 -6.81 8.29 -5.70
CA VAL A 78 -6.51 7.33 -6.76
C VAL A 78 -5.35 6.47 -6.30
N CYS A 79 -5.52 5.14 -6.33
CA CYS A 79 -4.45 4.23 -5.95
C CYS A 79 -3.25 4.32 -6.90
N GLY A 80 -2.10 3.82 -6.46
CA GLY A 80 -0.86 3.89 -7.25
C GLY A 80 -1.02 3.37 -8.69
N LEU A 81 -1.72 2.24 -8.87
CA LEU A 81 -1.95 1.64 -10.18
C LEU A 81 -2.86 2.49 -11.09
N CYS A 82 -3.94 3.03 -10.54
CA CYS A 82 -4.85 3.88 -11.32
C CYS A 82 -4.19 5.23 -11.64
N SER A 83 -3.34 5.74 -10.75
CA SER A 83 -2.52 6.94 -11.00
C SER A 83 -1.64 6.75 -12.22
N GLU A 84 -0.85 5.67 -12.28
CA GLU A 84 0.01 5.40 -13.44
C GLU A 84 -0.80 5.18 -14.72
N ALA A 85 -1.93 4.47 -14.65
CA ALA A 85 -2.79 4.26 -15.82
C ALA A 85 -3.39 5.57 -16.38
N VAL A 86 -3.71 6.52 -15.50
CA VAL A 86 -4.23 7.84 -15.90
C VAL A 86 -3.10 8.72 -16.46
N LYS A 87 -1.92 8.72 -15.84
CA LYS A 87 -0.74 9.41 -16.37
C LYS A 87 -0.37 8.91 -17.76
N GLU A 88 -0.36 7.59 -17.97
CA GLU A 88 -0.06 7.00 -19.27
C GLU A 88 -1.06 7.44 -20.35
N ARG A 89 -2.35 7.55 -19.99
CA ARG A 89 -3.37 8.09 -20.90
C ARG A 89 -3.08 9.54 -21.27
N LEU A 90 -2.70 10.38 -20.30
CA LEU A 90 -2.40 11.79 -20.55
C LEU A 90 -1.14 11.98 -21.41
N ASN A 91 -0.19 11.05 -21.33
CA ASN A 91 0.98 11.04 -22.22
C ASN A 91 0.59 10.75 -23.68
N HIS A 92 -0.43 9.91 -23.89
CA HIS A 92 -0.91 9.54 -25.23
C HIS A 92 -1.92 10.52 -25.81
N ASP A 93 -2.76 11.12 -24.98
CA ASP A 93 -3.85 12.01 -25.38
C ASP A 93 -3.93 13.19 -24.39
N PRO A 94 -3.58 14.42 -24.80
CA PRO A 94 -3.52 15.58 -23.92
C PRO A 94 -4.93 16.12 -23.61
N VAL A 95 -5.70 15.35 -22.86
CA VAL A 95 -7.03 15.69 -22.36
C VAL A 95 -6.97 16.25 -20.94
N ALA A 96 -8.07 16.83 -20.47
CA ALA A 96 -8.18 17.25 -19.07
C ALA A 96 -8.07 16.02 -18.13
N ILE A 97 -7.44 16.20 -16.97
CA ILE A 97 -7.30 15.13 -15.96
C ILE A 97 -8.65 14.50 -15.58
N GLU A 98 -9.70 15.31 -15.51
CA GLU A 98 -11.07 14.85 -15.23
C GLU A 98 -11.58 13.88 -16.30
N GLU A 99 -11.34 14.20 -17.57
CA GLU A 99 -11.75 13.38 -18.71
C GLU A 99 -10.95 12.07 -18.78
N ALA A 100 -9.64 12.14 -18.54
CA ALA A 100 -8.79 10.95 -18.44
C ALA A 100 -9.29 10.01 -17.33
N MET A 101 -9.66 10.57 -16.19
CA MET A 101 -10.23 9.83 -15.06
C MET A 101 -11.59 9.20 -15.38
N ILE A 102 -12.51 9.93 -16.02
CA ILE A 102 -13.82 9.40 -16.46
C ILE A 102 -13.63 8.22 -17.41
N THR A 103 -12.75 8.36 -18.38
CA THR A 103 -12.45 7.33 -19.37
C THR A 103 -11.84 6.09 -18.70
N HIS A 104 -10.90 6.30 -17.77
CA HIS A 104 -10.30 5.20 -16.99
C HIS A 104 -11.33 4.46 -16.14
N ARG A 105 -12.24 5.17 -15.45
CA ARG A 105 -13.34 4.54 -14.70
C ARG A 105 -14.28 3.74 -15.58
N LYS A 106 -14.57 4.23 -16.78
CA LYS A 106 -15.40 3.48 -17.75
C LYS A 106 -14.72 2.17 -18.13
N PHE A 107 -13.42 2.22 -18.46
CA PHE A 107 -12.62 1.04 -18.73
C PHE A 107 -12.64 0.04 -17.57
N LEU A 108 -12.43 0.50 -16.33
CA LEU A 108 -12.47 -0.37 -15.15
C LEU A 108 -13.84 -1.00 -14.91
N ARG A 109 -14.93 -0.25 -15.11
CA ARG A 109 -16.28 -0.82 -15.06
C ARG A 109 -16.43 -1.94 -16.08
N ASP A 110 -16.13 -1.66 -17.34
CA ASP A 110 -16.29 -2.63 -18.42
C ASP A 110 -15.42 -3.87 -18.21
N PHE A 111 -14.20 -3.67 -17.68
CA PHE A 111 -13.30 -4.74 -17.29
C PHE A 111 -13.89 -5.58 -16.15
N ASN A 112 -14.37 -4.95 -15.08
CA ASN A 112 -14.89 -5.65 -13.91
C ASN A 112 -16.23 -6.35 -14.19
N THR A 113 -17.08 -5.82 -15.06
CA THR A 113 -18.38 -6.43 -15.39
C THR A 113 -18.26 -7.55 -16.41
N ASN A 114 -17.37 -7.40 -17.40
CA ASN A 114 -17.30 -8.33 -18.53
C ASN A 114 -16.04 -9.20 -18.46
N ILE A 115 -14.87 -8.58 -18.49
CA ILE A 115 -13.58 -9.26 -18.72
C ILE A 115 -13.19 -10.09 -17.49
N ARG A 116 -13.24 -9.52 -16.30
CA ARG A 116 -12.84 -10.18 -15.06
C ARG A 116 -13.77 -11.34 -14.70
N VAL A 117 -15.07 -11.16 -14.90
CA VAL A 117 -16.11 -12.16 -14.57
C VAL A 117 -16.03 -13.36 -15.52
N ASN A 118 -15.83 -13.12 -16.82
CA ASN A 118 -15.70 -14.22 -17.79
C ASN A 118 -14.62 -13.91 -18.85
N PRO A 119 -13.34 -14.12 -18.51
CA PRO A 119 -12.23 -13.78 -19.40
C PRO A 119 -12.21 -14.64 -20.65
N LYS A 120 -12.62 -15.92 -20.55
CA LYS A 120 -12.71 -16.83 -21.70
C LYS A 120 -13.77 -16.36 -22.71
N LEU A 121 -14.98 -16.07 -22.24
CA LEU A 121 -16.05 -15.56 -23.11
C LEU A 121 -15.68 -14.22 -23.74
N SER A 122 -15.08 -13.32 -22.94
CA SER A 122 -14.62 -12.02 -23.42
C SER A 122 -13.58 -12.16 -24.53
N LEU A 123 -12.62 -13.07 -24.37
CA LEU A 123 -11.63 -13.40 -25.40
C LEU A 123 -12.30 -13.98 -26.65
N THR A 124 -13.17 -14.98 -26.51
CA THR A 124 -13.88 -15.58 -27.65
C THR A 124 -14.72 -14.55 -28.41
N LEU A 125 -15.40 -13.65 -27.70
CA LEU A 125 -16.19 -12.57 -28.31
C LEU A 125 -15.29 -11.56 -29.05
N ALA A 126 -14.15 -11.20 -28.45
CA ALA A 126 -13.17 -10.33 -29.10
C ALA A 126 -12.63 -10.96 -30.40
N MET A 127 -12.25 -12.24 -30.35
CA MET A 127 -11.81 -13.00 -31.52
C MET A 127 -12.89 -13.06 -32.60
N LYS A 128 -14.14 -13.34 -32.22
CA LYS A 128 -15.30 -13.34 -33.13
C LYS A 128 -15.47 -11.97 -33.81
N ASN A 129 -15.37 -10.88 -33.06
CA ASN A 129 -15.51 -9.53 -33.59
C ASN A 129 -14.35 -9.13 -34.52
N LEU A 130 -13.12 -9.59 -34.24
CA LEU A 130 -11.98 -9.41 -35.14
C LEU A 130 -12.19 -10.16 -36.47
N ALA A 131 -12.61 -11.43 -36.41
CA ALA A 131 -12.88 -12.23 -37.60
C ALA A 131 -14.00 -11.60 -38.46
N LYS A 132 -15.09 -11.14 -37.83
CA LYS A 132 -16.19 -10.42 -38.51
C LYS A 132 -15.69 -9.17 -39.26
N ARG A 133 -14.97 -8.27 -38.56
CA ARG A 133 -14.42 -7.04 -39.15
C ARG A 133 -13.45 -7.34 -40.30
N SER A 134 -12.61 -8.36 -40.15
CA SER A 134 -11.73 -8.80 -41.24
C SER A 134 -12.51 -9.30 -42.46
N GLY A 135 -13.63 -10.00 -42.26
CA GLY A 135 -14.47 -10.49 -43.35
C GLY A 135 -15.26 -9.39 -44.05
N GLU A 136 -15.72 -8.36 -43.33
CA GLU A 136 -16.36 -7.16 -43.89
C GLU A 136 -15.36 -6.35 -44.73
N LYS A 137 -14.15 -6.13 -44.23
CA LYS A 137 -13.10 -5.40 -44.96
C LYS A 137 -12.66 -6.08 -46.26
N ARG A 138 -12.80 -7.41 -46.38
CA ARG A 138 -12.51 -8.14 -47.64
C ARG A 138 -13.64 -8.08 -48.66
N ARG A 139 -14.85 -7.69 -48.23
CA ARG A 139 -16.05 -7.62 -49.06
C ARG A 139 -16.33 -6.21 -49.59
N ASN A 140 -15.68 -5.19 -49.03
CA ASN A 140 -15.64 -3.82 -49.51
C ASN A 140 -14.31 -3.54 -50.21
#